data_AF-A0A0A1EGP6-F1
#
_entry.id   AF-A0A0A1EGP6-F1
#
_cell.length_a   1.000
_cell.length_b   1.000
_cell.length_c   1.000
_cell.angle_alpha   90.00
_cell.angle_beta   90.00
_cell.angle_gamma   90.00
#
_symmetry.space_group_name_H-M   'P 1'
#
loop_
_entity.id
_entity.type
_entity.pdbx_description
1 polymer ?
#
loop_
_entity_poly.entity_id
_entity_poly.type
_entity_poly.pdbx_seq_one_letter_code
_entity_poly.pdbx_strand_id
1 'polypeptide(L)'
;MELHGSAVRLFLGFLLSLLLLLTPLSNARFVVEKNNLRVTSPEKIRGTHDSAIGNFGIPQYGGSMAGAVVYPKENQKGCKEFTDFGISFKSKPGALPTFVLVDRGDCFFALKVWNAQKAGASAVLVADDIEEPLITMDSPEEDGSTAKYIENITI
;
A
#
# COMPACT_ATOMS: atom_id res chain seq x y z
N MET A 1 -14.59 -61.68 -18.88
CA MET A 1 -14.94 -60.31 -19.32
C MET A 1 -14.41 -59.27 -18.32
N GLU A 2 -13.17 -59.42 -17.82
CA GLU A 2 -12.63 -58.59 -16.72
C GLU A 2 -11.37 -57.79 -17.15
N LEU A 3 -10.67 -58.23 -18.21
CA LEU A 3 -9.42 -57.63 -18.66
C LEU A 3 -9.60 -56.26 -19.35
N HIS A 4 -10.78 -56.00 -19.93
CA HIS A 4 -11.07 -54.77 -20.66
C HIS A 4 -11.28 -53.56 -19.70
N GLY A 5 -11.80 -53.78 -18.49
CA GLY A 5 -12.03 -52.72 -17.51
C GLY A 5 -10.75 -52.19 -16.86
N SER A 6 -9.73 -53.04 -16.69
CA SER A 6 -8.46 -52.67 -16.07
C SER A 6 -7.59 -51.80 -16.99
N ALA A 7 -7.50 -52.16 -18.28
CA ALA A 7 -6.76 -51.39 -19.27
C ALA A 7 -7.37 -49.99 -19.48
N VAL A 8 -8.70 -49.89 -19.50
CA VAL A 8 -9.41 -48.60 -19.62
C VAL A 8 -9.18 -47.72 -18.39
N ARG A 9 -9.16 -48.29 -17.18
CA ARG A 9 -8.86 -47.54 -15.94
C ARG A 9 -7.42 -47.05 -15.88
N LEU A 10 -6.46 -47.86 -16.32
CA LEU A 10 -5.05 -47.46 -16.44
C LEU A 10 -4.88 -46.36 -17.50
N PHE A 11 -5.56 -46.46 -18.65
CA PHE A 11 -5.55 -45.43 -19.68
C PHE A 11 -6.18 -44.12 -19.19
N LEU A 12 -7.32 -44.19 -18.49
CA LEU A 12 -7.97 -43.02 -17.91
C LEU A 12 -7.08 -42.36 -16.85
N GLY A 13 -6.43 -43.16 -16.00
CA GLY A 13 -5.50 -42.66 -14.98
C GLY A 13 -4.27 -42.00 -15.59
N PHE A 14 -3.73 -42.56 -16.67
CA PHE A 14 -2.63 -41.97 -17.43
C PHE A 14 -3.05 -40.68 -18.14
N LEU A 15 -4.25 -40.63 -18.71
CA LEU A 15 -4.80 -39.41 -19.30
C LEU A 15 -5.00 -38.31 -18.25
N LEU A 16 -5.50 -38.66 -17.06
CA LEU A 16 -5.72 -37.71 -15.97
C LEU A 16 -4.39 -37.17 -15.43
N SER A 17 -3.38 -38.02 -15.26
CA SER A 17 -2.06 -37.58 -14.78
C SER A 17 -1.35 -36.70 -15.81
N LEU A 18 -1.47 -37.03 -17.09
CA LEU A 18 -0.95 -36.21 -18.18
C LEU A 18 -1.64 -34.84 -18.23
N LEU A 19 -2.96 -34.79 -17.99
CA LEU A 19 -3.73 -33.54 -17.93
C LEU A 19 -3.29 -32.66 -16.74
N LEU A 20 -2.99 -33.26 -15.58
CA LEU A 20 -2.45 -32.57 -14.40
C LEU A 20 -1.01 -32.05 -14.59
N LEU A 21 -0.19 -32.75 -15.38
CA LEU A 21 1.16 -32.29 -15.77
C LEU A 21 1.13 -31.14 -16.79
N LEU A 22 0.03 -31.00 -17.53
CA LEU A 22 -0.20 -29.95 -18.53
C LEU A 22 -0.82 -28.68 -17.95
N THR A 23 -1.27 -28.69 -16.69
CA THR A 23 -1.77 -27.45 -16.06
C THR A 23 -0.58 -26.55 -15.67
N PRO A 24 -0.47 -25.34 -16.22
CA PRO A 24 0.57 -24.41 -15.81
C PRO A 24 0.37 -24.03 -14.35
N LEU A 25 1.45 -24.05 -13.57
CA LEU A 25 1.46 -23.51 -12.21
C LEU A 25 1.16 -22.00 -12.31
N SER A 26 -0.08 -21.60 -12.03
CA SER A 26 -0.43 -20.18 -12.03
C SER A 26 0.28 -19.51 -10.86
N ASN A 27 1.30 -18.73 -11.19
CA ASN A 27 1.95 -17.88 -10.20
C ASN A 27 1.09 -16.60 -10.11
N ALA A 28 0.26 -16.50 -9.07
CA ALA A 28 -0.33 -15.23 -8.70
C ALA A 28 0.81 -14.32 -8.23
N ARG A 29 1.25 -13.40 -9.09
CA ARG A 29 2.17 -12.33 -8.70
C ARG A 29 1.34 -11.10 -8.44
N PHE A 30 1.49 -10.55 -7.24
CA PHE A 30 0.91 -9.27 -6.92
C PHE A 30 1.69 -8.19 -7.68
N VAL A 31 1.03 -7.56 -8.65
CA VAL A 31 1.62 -6.49 -9.47
C VAL A 31 1.24 -5.16 -8.83
N VAL A 32 2.25 -4.45 -8.32
CA VAL A 32 2.04 -3.12 -7.74
C VAL A 32 1.84 -2.10 -8.86
N GLU A 33 0.77 -1.32 -8.75
CA GLU A 33 0.54 -0.18 -9.64
C GLU A 33 1.56 0.91 -9.32
N LYS A 34 2.58 1.03 -10.17
CA LYS A 34 3.60 2.07 -10.04
C LYS A 34 3.02 3.42 -10.47
N ASN A 35 2.95 4.35 -9.53
CA ASN A 35 2.73 5.76 -9.84
C ASN A 35 4.03 6.54 -9.68
N ASN A 36 4.09 7.70 -10.34
CA ASN A 36 5.25 8.58 -10.36
C ASN A 36 5.16 9.60 -9.23
N LEU A 37 5.98 9.45 -8.18
CA LEU A 37 6.22 10.51 -7.21
C LEU A 37 7.31 11.43 -7.76
N ARG A 38 6.99 12.70 -8.01
CA ARG A 38 7.96 13.67 -8.53
C ARG A 38 8.42 14.65 -7.46
N VAL A 39 9.71 14.61 -7.13
CA VAL A 39 10.36 15.61 -6.27
C VAL A 39 10.76 16.80 -7.12
N THR A 40 10.22 17.97 -6.81
CA THR A 40 10.45 19.21 -7.58
C THR A 40 11.57 20.07 -6.99
N SER A 41 11.89 19.92 -5.71
CA SER A 41 12.88 20.68 -4.95
C SER A 41 13.32 19.92 -3.69
N PRO A 42 14.56 20.10 -3.19
CA PRO A 42 15.67 20.84 -3.79
C PRO A 42 16.30 20.10 -4.99
N GLU A 43 17.09 20.80 -5.82
CA GLU A 43 17.64 20.23 -7.06
C GLU A 43 18.46 18.95 -6.86
N LYS A 44 19.14 18.80 -5.72
CA LYS A 44 19.94 17.63 -5.38
C LYS A 44 19.16 16.31 -5.44
N ILE A 45 17.87 16.35 -5.11
CA ILE A 45 16.99 15.17 -5.07
C ILE A 45 15.82 15.29 -6.05
N ARG A 46 15.89 16.25 -6.98
CA ARG A 46 14.86 16.44 -7.99
C ARG A 46 14.85 15.23 -8.93
N GLY A 47 13.68 14.65 -9.13
CA GLY A 47 13.53 13.48 -9.97
C GLY A 47 12.13 12.89 -9.90
N THR A 48 11.89 11.89 -10.73
CA THR A 48 10.72 11.01 -10.61
C THR A 48 11.18 9.72 -9.94
N HIS A 49 10.43 9.28 -8.94
CA HIS A 49 10.68 8.07 -8.17
C HIS A 49 9.46 7.17 -8.29
N ASP A 50 9.72 5.86 -8.32
CA ASP A 50 8.67 4.87 -8.24
C ASP A 50 7.97 4.99 -6.88
N SER A 51 6.64 4.89 -6.88
CA SER A 51 5.81 4.87 -5.68
C SER A 51 4.63 3.92 -5.85
N ALA A 52 4.14 3.39 -4.73
CA ALA A 52 2.91 2.61 -4.67
C ALA A 52 1.84 3.44 -3.96
N ILE A 53 0.66 3.55 -4.57
CA ILE A 53 -0.49 4.23 -3.94
C ILE A 53 -1.20 3.22 -3.04
N GLY A 54 -1.65 3.66 -1.87
CA GLY A 54 -2.52 2.84 -1.02
C GLY A 54 -3.85 2.55 -1.69
N ASN A 55 -4.48 1.42 -1.36
CA ASN A 55 -5.79 1.04 -1.86
C ASN A 55 -6.96 1.55 -1.00
N PHE A 56 -6.69 2.50 -0.10
CA PHE A 56 -7.64 3.14 0.80
C PHE A 56 -7.52 4.68 0.67
N GLY A 57 -8.52 5.39 1.20
CA GLY A 57 -8.70 6.82 0.97
C GLY A 57 -9.57 7.10 -0.27
N ILE A 58 -9.65 8.37 -0.69
CA ILE A 58 -10.43 8.72 -1.89
C ILE A 58 -9.61 8.37 -3.12
N PRO A 59 -10.08 7.47 -4.00
CA PRO A 59 -9.36 7.16 -5.23
C PRO A 59 -9.31 8.41 -6.11
N GLN A 60 -8.11 8.96 -6.30
CA GLN A 60 -7.88 10.11 -7.16
C GLN A 60 -7.76 9.65 -8.62
N TYR A 61 -8.88 9.28 -9.24
CA TYR A 61 -8.89 9.05 -10.67
C TYR A 61 -8.67 10.38 -11.41
N GLY A 62 -7.47 10.54 -12.01
CA GLY A 62 -7.19 11.61 -12.97
C GLY A 62 -6.67 12.95 -12.42
N GLY A 63 -6.12 13.00 -11.20
CA GLY A 63 -5.59 14.23 -10.59
C GLY A 63 -4.11 14.14 -10.14
N SER A 64 -3.48 15.29 -9.90
CA SER A 64 -2.16 15.39 -9.27
C SER A 64 -2.18 16.42 -8.14
N MET A 65 -1.56 16.11 -7.01
CA MET A 65 -1.42 17.04 -5.88
C MET A 65 0.05 17.40 -5.68
N ALA A 66 0.34 18.69 -5.53
CA ALA A 66 1.66 19.18 -5.11
C ALA A 66 1.60 19.59 -3.63
N GLY A 67 2.63 19.25 -2.86
CA GLY A 67 2.71 19.52 -1.44
C GLY A 67 4.14 19.67 -0.95
N ALA A 68 4.29 20.20 0.26
CA ALA A 68 5.56 20.27 0.96
C ALA A 68 5.71 19.07 1.89
N VAL A 69 6.85 18.39 1.84
CA VAL A 69 7.10 17.20 2.66
C VAL A 69 7.64 17.62 4.04
N VAL A 70 7.06 17.06 5.10
CA VAL A 70 7.47 17.25 6.49
C VAL A 70 7.75 15.88 7.11
N TYR A 71 8.94 15.73 7.69
CA TYR A 71 9.28 14.59 8.53
C TYR A 71 9.14 15.00 10.01
N PRO A 72 8.27 14.34 10.79
CA PRO A 72 8.03 14.73 12.17
C PRO A 72 9.21 14.39 13.07
N LYS A 73 9.47 15.22 14.09
CA LYS A 73 10.57 15.00 15.05
C LYS A 73 10.29 13.88 16.04
N GLU A 74 9.01 13.66 16.34
CA GLU A 74 8.52 12.62 17.25
C GLU A 74 7.44 11.82 16.53
N ASN A 75 7.20 10.59 16.97
CA ASN A 75 6.21 9.69 16.35
C ASN A 75 6.47 9.47 14.85
N GLN A 76 7.74 9.27 14.47
CA GLN A 76 8.18 9.09 13.08
C GLN A 76 7.51 7.90 12.37
N LYS A 77 7.10 6.87 13.12
CA LYS A 77 6.33 5.75 12.59
C LYS A 77 4.82 6.01 12.52
N GLY A 78 4.30 7.12 13.04
CA GLY A 78 2.88 7.49 12.93
C GLY A 78 1.88 6.58 13.64
N CYS A 79 2.31 5.73 14.59
CA CYS A 79 1.45 4.75 15.25
C CYS A 79 0.64 5.32 16.42
N LYS A 80 0.94 6.55 16.84
CA LYS A 80 0.17 7.30 17.84
C LYS A 80 -0.41 8.58 17.24
N GLU A 81 -1.31 9.24 17.95
CA GLU A 81 -1.82 10.53 17.50
C GLU A 81 -0.74 11.60 17.59
N PHE A 82 -0.52 12.34 16.51
CA PHE A 82 0.48 13.41 16.50
C PHE A 82 0.12 14.58 17.42
N THR A 83 -1.17 14.75 17.74
CA THR A 83 -1.66 15.73 18.71
C THR A 83 -1.15 15.48 20.13
N ASP A 84 -0.86 14.23 20.49
CA ASP A 84 -0.29 13.87 21.80
C ASP A 84 1.11 14.44 21.99
N PHE A 85 1.79 14.74 20.89
CA PHE A 85 3.13 15.34 20.83
C PHE A 85 3.08 16.84 20.52
N GLY A 86 1.88 17.44 20.47
CA GLY A 86 1.69 18.84 20.07
C GLY A 86 2.03 19.13 18.60
N ILE A 87 2.05 18.10 17.75
CA ILE A 87 2.37 18.22 16.32
C ILE A 87 1.09 18.46 15.52
N SER A 88 1.12 19.45 14.62
CA SER A 88 0.05 19.77 13.68
C SER A 88 0.64 19.95 12.28
N PHE A 89 0.00 19.31 11.30
CA PHE A 89 0.37 19.38 9.89
C PHE A 89 -0.55 20.30 9.08
N LYS A 90 -1.52 20.96 9.73
CA LYS A 90 -2.42 21.90 9.07
C LYS A 90 -1.63 23.00 8.36
N SER A 91 -1.74 23.04 7.04
CA SER A 91 -1.13 24.08 6.21
C SER A 91 -1.81 25.43 6.48
N LYS A 92 -1.02 26.51 6.48
CA LYS A 92 -1.56 27.87 6.54
C LYS A 92 -2.28 28.20 5.23
N PRO A 93 -3.32 29.06 5.23
CA PRO A 93 -3.92 29.54 3.99
C PRO A 93 -2.86 30.12 3.04
N GLY A 94 -2.85 29.66 1.79
CA GLY A 94 -1.88 30.06 0.77
C GLY A 94 -0.54 29.31 0.81
N ALA A 95 -0.30 28.43 1.78
CA ALA A 95 0.83 27.52 1.78
C ALA A 95 0.52 26.23 1.00
N LEU A 96 1.56 25.49 0.61
CA LEU A 96 1.40 24.17 0.03
C LEU A 96 0.77 23.20 1.05
N PRO A 97 -0.09 22.26 0.59
CA PRO A 97 -0.54 21.13 1.38
C PRO A 97 0.64 20.39 2.02
N THR A 98 0.47 19.93 3.26
CA THR A 98 1.54 19.22 3.98
C THR A 98 1.45 17.73 3.68
N PHE A 99 2.53 17.17 3.13
CA PHE A 99 2.73 15.74 2.96
C PHE A 99 3.59 15.25 4.12
N VAL A 100 3.10 14.27 4.87
CA VAL A 100 3.83 13.75 6.03
C VAL A 100 4.64 12.54 5.61
N LEU A 101 5.95 12.57 5.82
CA LEU A 101 6.82 11.41 5.66
C LEU A 101 6.86 10.64 6.99
N VAL A 102 6.57 9.35 6.94
CA VAL A 102 6.63 8.45 8.11
C VAL A 102 7.40 7.19 7.75
N ASP A 103 7.99 6.56 8.76
CA ASP A 103 8.74 5.32 8.59
C ASP A 103 7.81 4.09 8.69
N ARG A 104 8.14 3.04 7.93
CA ARG A 104 7.50 1.74 8.03
C ARG A 104 7.70 1.12 9.44
N GLY A 105 6.77 0.24 9.82
CA GLY A 105 6.85 -0.57 11.05
C GLY A 105 5.83 -0.21 12.14
N ASP A 106 5.80 -1.05 13.17
CA ASP A 106 5.01 -1.00 14.41
C ASP A 106 3.47 -1.05 14.27
N CYS A 107 2.89 -0.56 13.19
CA CYS A 107 1.45 -0.52 12.96
C CYS A 107 1.09 -0.53 11.46
N PHE A 108 -0.19 -0.78 11.17
CA PHE A 108 -0.72 -0.80 9.80
C PHE A 108 -0.65 0.56 9.10
N PHE A 109 -0.52 0.53 7.77
CA PHE A 109 -0.45 1.74 6.94
C PHE A 109 -1.66 2.65 7.11
N ALA A 110 -2.87 2.08 7.12
CA ALA A 110 -4.09 2.85 7.31
C ALA A 110 -4.12 3.62 8.64
N LEU A 111 -3.59 3.03 9.73
CA LEU A 111 -3.52 3.71 11.02
C LEU A 111 -2.56 4.92 10.98
N LYS A 112 -1.43 4.79 10.28
CA LYS A 112 -0.49 5.91 10.06
C LYS A 112 -1.18 7.06 9.34
N VAL A 113 -1.92 6.74 8.27
CA VAL A 113 -2.65 7.73 7.47
C VAL A 113 -3.75 8.39 8.29
N TRP A 114 -4.52 7.60 9.04
CA TRP A 114 -5.55 8.12 9.94
C TRP A 114 -5.00 9.11 10.97
N ASN A 115 -3.91 8.75 11.65
CA ASN A 115 -3.27 9.61 12.65
C ASN A 115 -2.72 10.91 12.04
N ALA A 116 -2.10 10.83 10.86
CA ALA A 116 -1.60 11.99 10.15
C ALA A 116 -2.75 12.90 9.66
N GLN A 117 -3.82 12.32 9.12
CA GLN A 117 -5.03 13.03 8.70
C GLN A 117 -5.65 13.80 9.86
N LYS A 118 -5.79 13.16 11.03
CA LYS A 118 -6.30 13.83 12.25
C LYS A 118 -5.47 15.06 12.63
N ALA A 119 -4.16 15.01 12.40
CA ALA A 119 -3.25 16.13 12.64
C ALA A 119 -3.22 17.16 11.49
N GLY A 120 -4.00 16.97 10.42
CA GLY A 120 -4.17 17.91 9.32
C GLY A 120 -3.24 17.70 8.13
N ALA A 121 -2.67 16.50 7.97
CA ALA A 121 -1.95 16.13 6.77
C ALA A 121 -2.88 16.10 5.55
N SER A 122 -2.31 16.35 4.36
CA SER A 122 -3.04 16.25 3.09
C SER A 122 -2.63 15.04 2.26
N ALA A 123 -1.49 14.42 2.57
CA ALA A 123 -1.08 13.12 2.06
C ALA A 123 -0.03 12.53 3.02
N VAL A 124 0.21 11.22 2.91
CA VAL A 124 1.24 10.52 3.68
C VAL A 124 2.14 9.74 2.74
N LEU A 125 3.45 9.89 2.93
CA LEU A 125 4.48 9.09 2.29
C LEU A 125 5.02 8.13 3.36
N VAL A 126 4.91 6.82 3.12
CA VAL A 126 5.51 5.82 4.00
C VAL A 126 6.82 5.37 3.39
N ALA A 127 7.93 5.66 4.05
CA ALA A 127 9.25 5.21 3.64
C ALA A 127 9.50 3.79 4.13
N ASP A 128 9.89 2.92 3.20
CA ASP A 128 10.36 1.58 3.53
C ASP A 128 11.77 1.65 4.15
N ASP A 129 12.02 0.78 5.13
CA ASP A 129 13.30 0.62 5.80
C ASP A 129 14.13 -0.55 5.23
N ILE A 130 13.54 -1.31 4.30
CA ILE A 130 14.17 -2.46 3.64
C ILE A 130 14.33 -2.15 2.14
N GLU A 131 15.51 -2.46 1.59
CA GLU A 131 15.75 -2.35 0.14
C GLU A 131 15.09 -3.53 -0.60
N GLU A 132 13.78 -3.41 -0.83
CA GLU A 132 12.97 -4.39 -1.54
C GLU A 132 12.06 -3.74 -2.61
N PRO A 133 11.48 -4.50 -3.55
CA PRO A 133 10.50 -3.95 -4.47
C PRO A 133 9.33 -3.32 -3.73
N LEU A 134 8.79 -2.22 -4.28
CA LEU A 134 7.61 -1.56 -3.71
C LEU A 134 6.47 -2.56 -3.50
N ILE A 135 5.82 -2.42 -2.35
CA ILE A 135 4.62 -3.16 -1.97
C ILE A 135 3.41 -2.24 -2.03
N THR A 136 2.23 -2.77 -2.37
CA THR A 136 0.99 -2.01 -2.19
C THR A 136 0.66 -1.96 -0.71
N MET A 137 0.33 -0.77 -0.23
CA MET A 137 -0.21 -0.59 1.11
C MET A 137 -1.64 -1.12 1.13
N ASP A 138 -1.81 -2.39 1.49
CA ASP A 138 -3.12 -3.02 1.62
C ASP A 138 -3.76 -2.67 2.98
N SER A 139 -5.09 -2.62 3.02
CA SER A 139 -5.82 -2.50 4.27
C SER A 139 -5.71 -3.80 5.07
N PRO A 140 -5.47 -3.75 6.39
CA PRO A 140 -5.54 -4.95 7.22
C PRO A 140 -6.92 -5.63 7.10
N GLU A 141 -6.95 -6.97 7.21
CA GLU A 141 -8.20 -7.74 7.26
C GLU A 141 -9.11 -7.20 8.37
N GLU A 142 -10.39 -7.02 8.06
CA GLU A 142 -11.37 -6.35 8.92
C GLU A 142 -11.58 -7.05 10.27
N ASP A 143 -10.79 -6.69 11.28
CA ASP A 143 -11.24 -6.72 12.65
C ASP A 143 -12.12 -5.48 12.91
N GLY A 144 -13.31 -5.67 13.49
CA GLY A 144 -14.38 -4.65 13.52
C GLY A 144 -14.04 -3.31 14.21
N SER A 145 -12.89 -3.20 14.87
CA SER A 145 -12.31 -1.93 15.35
C SER A 145 -11.53 -1.16 14.28
N THR A 146 -10.90 -1.87 13.34
CA THR A 146 -10.05 -1.33 12.29
C THR A 146 -10.84 -0.79 11.11
N ALA A 147 -11.94 -1.47 10.74
CA ALA A 147 -12.85 -1.01 9.70
C ALA A 147 -13.38 0.42 9.95
N LYS A 148 -13.65 0.78 11.22
CA LYS A 148 -14.30 2.07 11.57
C LYS A 148 -13.49 3.31 11.21
N TYR A 149 -12.17 3.27 11.29
CA TYR A 149 -11.36 4.46 10.94
C TYR A 149 -10.93 4.46 9.47
N ILE A 150 -10.80 3.28 8.84
CA ILE A 150 -10.45 3.17 7.42
C ILE A 150 -11.49 3.87 6.53
N GLU A 151 -12.78 3.67 6.81
CA GLU A 151 -13.88 4.36 6.09
C GLU A 151 -13.83 5.88 6.20
N ASN A 152 -13.19 6.41 7.24
CA ASN A 152 -13.08 7.85 7.50
C ASN A 152 -11.77 8.46 6.96
N ILE A 153 -10.89 7.67 6.35
CA ILE A 153 -9.70 8.18 5.67
C ILE A 153 -10.14 8.80 4.34
N THR A 154 -9.79 10.06 4.14
CA THR A 154 -10.14 10.89 2.98
C THR A 154 -8.93 11.42 2.22
N ILE A 155 -7.71 11.22 2.74
CA ILE A 155 -6.44 11.59 2.11
C ILE A 155 -5.69 10.38 1.55
#